data_AF-A0AAV4A6S1-F1
#
_entry.id   AF-A0AAV4A6S1-F1
#
_cell.length_a   1.000
_cell.length_b   1.000
_cell.length_c   1.000
_cell.angle_alpha   90.00
_cell.angle_beta   90.00
_cell.angle_gamma   90.00
#
_symmetry.space_group_name_H-M   'P 1'
#
loop_
_entity.id
_entity.type
_entity.pdbx_description
1 polymer ?
#
loop_
_entity_poly.entity_id
_entity_poly.type
_entity_poly.pdbx_seq_one_letter_code
_entity_poly.pdbx_strand_id
1 'polypeptide(L)'
;MELFKFPKRNQGQTETISDFITAIKKLSGHYSFGYTLKAALRDRFVCGLRDVNINQRLLQEQNLTLDTATNLSLAMEMAQKDAVEMQGQPMSSQPAMHAMKTKQFKRPAIKNFPPCPLCGKTNHKRSDCFHKESTCNHCHKKTHLQTVCR
;
A
#
# COMPACT_ATOMS: atom_id res chain seq x y z
N MET A 1 -33.82 -16.84 -14.68
CA MET A 1 -32.53 -16.57 -15.36
C MET A 1 -31.58 -15.85 -14.38
N GLU A 2 -30.91 -16.59 -13.49
CA GLU A 2 -29.97 -16.00 -12.50
C GLU A 2 -28.50 -16.39 -12.74
N LEU A 3 -28.29 -17.30 -13.70
CA LEU A 3 -26.98 -17.84 -14.14
C LEU A 3 -26.06 -16.80 -14.82
N PHE A 4 -26.55 -15.60 -15.12
CA PHE A 4 -25.77 -14.55 -15.79
C PHE A 4 -25.41 -13.37 -14.88
N LYS A 5 -25.98 -13.29 -13.67
CA LYS A 5 -25.80 -12.12 -12.79
C LYS A 5 -24.43 -12.14 -12.10
N PHE A 6 -24.01 -13.28 -11.56
CA PHE A 6 -22.74 -13.41 -10.87
C PHE A 6 -21.53 -13.19 -11.80
N PRO A 7 -21.43 -13.84 -12.97
CA PRO A 7 -20.27 -13.66 -13.85
C PRO A 7 -20.14 -12.27 -14.46
N LYS A 8 -21.21 -11.46 -14.49
CA LYS A 8 -21.20 -10.10 -15.06
C LYS A 8 -21.09 -9.00 -14.00
N ARG A 9 -21.01 -9.35 -12.72
CA ARG A 9 -21.00 -8.36 -11.64
C ARG A 9 -19.63 -7.68 -11.53
N ASN A 10 -19.59 -6.38 -11.79
CA ASN A 10 -18.43 -5.50 -11.62
C ASN A 10 -18.74 -4.41 -10.59
N GLN A 11 -17.74 -3.92 -9.87
CA GLN A 11 -17.85 -2.85 -8.88
C GLN A 11 -18.45 -1.58 -9.52
N GLY A 12 -19.46 -1.01 -8.86
CA GLY A 12 -20.08 0.26 -9.28
C GLY A 12 -19.15 1.46 -9.13
N GLN A 13 -19.48 2.58 -9.76
CA GLN A 13 -18.61 3.77 -9.78
C GLN A 13 -18.43 4.41 -8.40
N THR A 14 -19.45 4.32 -7.54
CA THR A 14 -19.47 4.84 -6.17
C THR A 14 -19.51 3.72 -5.13
N GLU A 15 -19.36 2.47 -5.56
CA GLU A 15 -19.47 1.31 -4.68
C GLU A 15 -18.12 1.07 -3.98
N THR A 16 -18.14 0.89 -2.65
CA THR A 16 -16.94 0.55 -1.90
C THR A 16 -16.51 -0.89 -2.16
N ILE A 17 -15.25 -1.21 -1.88
CA ILE A 17 -14.77 -2.59 -2.03
C ILE A 17 -15.52 -3.55 -1.10
N SER A 18 -15.87 -3.09 0.11
CA SER A 18 -16.66 -3.85 1.11
C SER A 18 -18.08 -4.17 0.62
N ASP A 19 -18.75 -3.20 0.01
CA ASP A 19 -20.09 -3.40 -0.56
C ASP A 19 -20.04 -4.36 -1.74
N PHE A 20 -19.03 -4.21 -2.60
CA PHE A 20 -18.84 -5.06 -3.76
C PHE A 20 -18.63 -6.53 -3.37
N ILE A 21 -17.73 -6.83 -2.42
CA ILE A 21 -17.49 -8.20 -1.95
C ILE A 21 -18.76 -8.81 -1.34
N THR A 22 -19.55 -8.01 -0.62
CA THR A 22 -20.82 -8.43 -0.02
C THR A 22 -21.85 -8.75 -1.10
N ALA A 23 -21.95 -7.91 -2.13
CA ALA A 23 -22.87 -8.11 -3.25
C ALA A 23 -22.55 -9.39 -4.05
N ILE A 24 -21.28 -9.64 -4.38
CA ILE A 24 -20.90 -10.86 -5.11
C ILE A 24 -21.07 -12.13 -4.26
N LYS A 25 -20.82 -12.07 -2.94
CA LYS A 25 -21.11 -13.17 -2.02
C LYS A 25 -22.60 -13.50 -1.99
N LYS A 26 -23.46 -12.48 -1.91
CA LYS A 26 -24.93 -12.66 -1.94
C LYS A 26 -25.40 -13.30 -3.24
N LEU A 27 -24.85 -12.87 -4.39
CA LEU A 27 -25.16 -13.46 -5.69
C LEU A 27 -24.66 -14.91 -5.81
N SER A 28 -23.57 -15.25 -5.14
CA SER A 28 -23.00 -16.60 -5.18
C SER A 28 -23.79 -17.63 -4.37
N GLY A 29 -24.57 -17.21 -3.37
CA GLY A 29 -25.36 -18.11 -2.53
C GLY A 29 -26.46 -18.88 -3.28
N HIS A 30 -26.83 -18.42 -4.48
CA HIS A 30 -27.81 -19.08 -5.34
C HIS A 30 -27.18 -20.07 -6.33
N TYR A 31 -25.86 -20.22 -6.33
CA TYR A 31 -25.14 -21.10 -7.24
C TYR A 31 -24.58 -22.29 -6.50
N SER A 32 -24.70 -23.47 -7.11
CA SER A 32 -24.00 -24.68 -6.68
C SER A 32 -22.52 -24.59 -7.06
N PHE A 33 -21.81 -23.68 -6.40
CA PHE A 33 -20.36 -23.75 -6.35
C PHE A 33 -20.03 -24.85 -5.35
N GLY A 34 -19.53 -25.99 -5.81
CA GLY A 34 -19.05 -27.05 -4.92
C GLY A 34 -17.84 -26.59 -4.09
N TYR A 35 -16.76 -27.36 -4.14
CA TYR A 35 -15.52 -27.03 -3.41
C TYR A 35 -14.79 -25.76 -3.91
N THR A 36 -15.29 -25.10 -4.98
CA THR A 36 -14.61 -23.98 -5.67
C THR A 36 -15.24 -22.60 -5.44
N LEU A 37 -16.24 -22.46 -4.55
CA LEU A 37 -16.92 -21.17 -4.30
C LEU A 37 -15.95 -20.02 -4.02
N LYS A 38 -14.97 -20.25 -3.14
CA LYS A 38 -13.98 -19.23 -2.77
C LYS A 38 -13.09 -18.82 -3.95
N ALA A 39 -12.74 -19.77 -4.84
CA ALA A 39 -11.96 -19.47 -6.04
C ALA A 39 -12.79 -18.66 -7.04
N ALA A 40 -14.04 -19.07 -7.30
CA ALA A 40 -14.94 -18.33 -8.19
C ALA A 40 -15.22 -16.91 -7.68
N LEU A 41 -15.41 -16.75 -6.36
CA LEU A 41 -15.55 -15.44 -5.72
C LEU A 41 -14.28 -14.60 -5.86
N ARG A 42 -13.10 -15.21 -5.67
CA ARG A 42 -11.81 -14.51 -5.82
C ARG A 42 -11.64 -14.02 -7.25
N ASP A 43 -11.86 -14.88 -8.23
CA ASP A 43 -11.66 -14.54 -9.63
C ASP A 43 -12.65 -13.45 -10.06
N ARG A 44 -13.93 -13.56 -9.65
CA ARG A 44 -14.94 -12.52 -9.91
C ARG A 44 -14.63 -11.22 -9.18
N PHE A 45 -14.13 -11.28 -7.95
CA PHE A 45 -13.72 -10.11 -7.19
C PHE A 45 -12.58 -9.39 -7.91
N VAL A 46 -11.47 -10.09 -8.20
CA VAL A 46 -10.30 -9.52 -8.90
C VAL A 46 -10.73 -8.90 -10.22
N CYS A 47 -11.36 -9.65 -11.13
CA CYS A 47 -11.75 -9.15 -12.45
C CYS A 47 -12.82 -8.04 -12.39
N GLY A 48 -13.56 -7.93 -11.28
CA GLY A 48 -14.66 -6.97 -11.13
C GLY A 48 -14.29 -5.69 -10.41
N LEU A 49 -13.10 -5.61 -9.81
CA LEU A 49 -12.60 -4.39 -9.18
C LEU A 49 -12.42 -3.28 -10.21
N ARG A 50 -12.83 -2.07 -9.83
CA ARG A 50 -12.73 -0.87 -10.67
C ARG A 50 -11.34 -0.24 -10.60
N ASP A 51 -10.71 -0.28 -9.43
CA ASP A 51 -9.39 0.30 -9.24
C ASP A 51 -8.32 -0.58 -9.89
N VAL A 52 -7.74 -0.06 -10.98
CA VAL A 52 -6.72 -0.76 -11.76
C VAL A 52 -5.44 -0.99 -10.97
N ASN A 53 -5.06 -0.08 -10.06
CA ASN A 53 -3.85 -0.24 -9.25
C ASN A 53 -4.01 -1.37 -8.23
N ILE A 54 -5.18 -1.44 -7.59
CA ILE A 54 -5.50 -2.54 -6.67
C ILE A 54 -5.52 -3.86 -7.45
N ASN A 55 -6.21 -3.91 -8.60
CA ASN A 55 -6.26 -5.10 -9.45
C ASN A 55 -4.85 -5.59 -9.86
N GLN A 56 -4.00 -4.70 -10.36
CA GLN A 56 -2.62 -5.03 -10.76
C GLN A 56 -1.80 -5.57 -9.59
N ARG A 57 -1.95 -4.98 -8.39
CA ARG A 57 -1.27 -5.47 -7.20
C ARG A 57 -1.71 -6.89 -6.84
N LEU A 58 -3.01 -7.18 -6.91
CA LEU A 58 -3.55 -8.52 -6.64
C LEU A 58 -3.04 -9.56 -7.64
N LEU A 59 -2.93 -9.22 -8.93
CA LEU A 59 -2.42 -10.13 -9.97
C LEU A 59 -0.95 -10.52 -9.78
N GLN A 60 -0.19 -9.75 -9.00
CA GLN A 60 1.21 -10.03 -8.68
C GLN A 60 1.38 -10.94 -7.46
N GLU A 61 0.33 -11.19 -6.69
CA GLU A 61 0.41 -12.00 -5.47
C GLU A 61 0.43 -13.50 -5.79
N GLN A 62 1.40 -14.21 -5.24
CA GLN A 62 1.47 -15.66 -5.33
C GLN A 62 0.45 -16.30 -4.38
N ASN A 63 -0.22 -17.36 -4.83
CA ASN A 63 -1.20 -18.11 -4.03
C ASN A 63 -2.35 -17.24 -3.50
N LEU A 64 -2.82 -16.27 -4.29
CA LEU A 64 -3.89 -15.36 -3.91
C LEU A 64 -5.16 -16.12 -3.48
N THR A 65 -5.67 -15.82 -2.29
CA THR A 65 -6.94 -16.34 -1.76
C THR A 65 -7.98 -15.23 -1.74
N LEU A 66 -9.27 -15.58 -1.63
CA LEU A 66 -10.33 -14.57 -1.50
C LEU A 66 -10.10 -13.64 -0.30
N ASP A 67 -9.66 -14.20 0.83
CA ASP A 67 -9.41 -13.46 2.07
C ASP A 67 -8.25 -12.48 1.90
N THR A 68 -7.10 -12.96 1.45
CA THR A 68 -5.91 -12.11 1.20
C THR A 68 -6.20 -11.03 0.16
N ALA A 69 -6.95 -11.35 -0.90
CA ALA A 69 -7.38 -10.38 -1.89
C ALA A 69 -8.28 -9.29 -1.28
N THR A 70 -9.24 -9.67 -0.45
CA THR A 70 -10.17 -8.73 0.20
C THR A 70 -9.42 -7.81 1.15
N ASN A 71 -8.59 -8.37 2.03
CA ASN A 71 -7.84 -7.61 3.04
C ASN A 71 -6.86 -6.62 2.41
N LEU A 72 -6.11 -7.05 1.39
CA LEU A 72 -5.18 -6.17 0.68
C LEU A 72 -5.92 -5.04 -0.05
N SER A 73 -7.05 -5.34 -0.70
CA SER A 73 -7.85 -4.34 -1.40
C SER A 73 -8.42 -3.29 -0.46
N LEU A 74 -8.96 -3.70 0.69
CA LEU A 74 -9.48 -2.78 1.71
C LEU A 74 -8.38 -1.89 2.29
N ALA A 75 -7.21 -2.45 2.58
CA ALA A 75 -6.07 -1.67 3.07
C ALA A 75 -5.62 -0.60 2.05
N MET A 76 -5.62 -0.94 0.75
CA MET A 76 -5.29 0.00 -0.30
C MET A 76 -6.36 1.09 -0.49
N GLU A 77 -7.65 0.74 -0.46
CA GLU A 77 -8.76 1.70 -0.55
C GLU A 77 -8.71 2.70 0.62
N MET A 78 -8.45 2.22 1.84
CA MET A 78 -8.26 3.08 3.01
C MET A 78 -7.06 4.01 2.83
N ALA A 79 -5.91 3.49 2.43
CA ALA A 79 -4.70 4.30 2.23
C ALA A 79 -4.90 5.38 1.14
N GLN A 80 -5.63 5.06 0.06
CA GLN A 80 -6.00 6.03 -0.97
C GLN A 80 -6.92 7.12 -0.43
N LYS A 81 -7.92 6.75 0.37
CA LYS A 81 -8.85 7.70 0.99
C LYS A 81 -8.13 8.65 1.95
N ASP A 82 -7.26 8.11 2.81
CA ASP A 82 -6.47 8.90 3.77
C ASP A 82 -5.54 9.87 3.04
N ALA A 83 -4.89 9.43 1.95
CA ALA A 83 -4.03 10.28 1.14
C ALA A 83 -4.79 11.47 0.51
N VAL A 84 -6.04 11.26 0.08
CA VAL A 84 -6.89 12.33 -0.46
C VAL A 84 -7.29 13.32 0.65
N GLU A 85 -7.66 12.83 1.84
CA GLU A 85 -8.03 13.69 2.97
C GLU A 85 -6.86 14.56 3.44
N MET A 86 -5.64 14.00 3.48
CA MET A 86 -4.42 14.75 3.81
C MET A 86 -4.08 15.84 2.78
N GLN A 87 -4.46 15.66 1.51
CA GLN A 87 -4.25 16.66 0.46
C GLN A 87 -5.39 17.71 0.40
N GLY A 88 -6.57 17.38 0.95
CA GLY A 88 -7.78 18.20 0.89
C GLY A 88 -7.96 19.20 2.03
N GLN A 89 -7.10 19.20 3.06
CA GLN A 89 -7.14 20.21 4.12
C GLN A 89 -6.44 21.51 3.68
N PRO A 90 -7.17 22.61 3.42
CA PRO A 90 -6.53 23.92 3.45
C PRO A 90 -6.03 24.15 4.88
N MET A 91 -4.73 24.47 5.04
CA MET A 91 -4.23 25.00 6.31
C MET A 91 -5.12 26.18 6.70
N SER A 92 -5.91 26.03 7.76
CA SER A 92 -6.66 27.13 8.34
C SER A 92 -5.64 28.15 8.86
N SER A 93 -5.42 29.18 8.06
CA SER A 93 -4.60 30.34 8.38
C SER A 93 -5.31 31.15 9.46
N GLN A 94 -4.86 31.01 10.71
CA GLN A 94 -5.13 32.03 11.73
C GLN A 94 -4.43 33.35 11.33
N PRO A 95 -5.08 34.52 11.48
CA PRO A 95 -4.47 35.79 11.08
C PRO A 95 -3.31 36.17 12.00
N ALA A 96 -2.23 36.62 11.36
CA ALA A 96 -0.98 37.01 11.98
C ALA A 96 -1.07 38.34 12.74
N MET A 97 -0.46 38.39 13.92
CA MET A 97 0.04 39.65 14.50
C MET A 97 1.38 39.46 15.20
N HIS A 98 2.47 39.49 14.45
CA HIS A 98 3.43 40.60 14.47
C HIS A 98 4.53 40.37 13.42
N ALA A 99 4.82 41.44 12.70
CA ALA A 99 5.74 41.51 11.58
C ALA A 99 7.16 41.05 11.94
N MET A 100 7.82 40.33 11.01
CA MET A 100 9.22 40.57 10.61
C MET A 100 9.60 39.75 9.35
N LYS A 101 9.66 40.47 8.23
CA LYS A 101 10.57 40.33 7.07
C LYS A 101 10.79 38.94 6.42
N THR A 102 10.20 38.81 5.22
CA THR A 102 10.74 38.14 4.01
C THR A 102 11.70 36.97 4.22
N LYS A 103 11.20 35.73 4.21
CA LYS A 103 12.03 34.56 3.88
C LYS A 103 11.30 33.58 2.97
N GLN A 104 11.94 33.36 1.82
CA GLN A 104 11.65 32.41 0.77
C GLN A 104 11.32 31.02 1.35
N PHE A 105 10.32 30.35 0.77
CA PHE A 105 9.86 29.02 1.12
C PHE A 105 11.01 28.00 1.12
N LYS A 106 11.42 27.53 2.30
CA LYS A 106 12.36 26.41 2.44
C LYS A 106 11.58 25.10 2.41
N ARG A 107 11.87 24.26 1.42
CA ARG A 107 11.48 22.83 1.38
C ARG A 107 11.84 22.15 2.71
N PRO A 108 11.07 21.16 3.19
CA PRO A 108 11.48 20.38 4.36
C PRO A 108 12.85 19.76 4.06
N ALA A 109 13.85 20.12 4.87
CA ALA A 109 15.20 19.60 4.70
C ALA A 109 15.16 18.08 4.93
N ILE A 110 15.48 17.30 3.89
CA ILE A 110 15.83 15.89 4.04
C ILE A 110 17.00 15.88 5.03
N LYS A 111 16.81 15.26 6.20
CA LYS A 111 17.88 15.12 7.20
C LYS A 111 18.91 14.13 6.64
N ASN A 112 19.82 14.63 5.79
CA ASN A 112 20.95 13.88 5.28
C ASN A 112 21.93 13.68 6.45
N PHE A 113 21.95 12.48 7.02
CA PHE A 113 23.02 12.07 7.92
C PHE A 113 24.29 11.81 7.11
N PRO A 114 25.49 11.94 7.72
CA PRO A 114 26.70 11.43 7.10
C PRO A 114 26.50 9.96 6.70
N PRO A 115 27.13 9.49 5.60
CA PRO A 115 26.96 8.13 5.12
C PRO A 115 27.26 7.14 6.25
N CYS A 116 26.28 6.29 6.54
CA CYS A 116 26.40 5.33 7.63
C CYS A 116 27.62 4.44 7.41
N PRO A 117 28.58 4.36 8.35
CA PRO A 117 29.80 3.60 8.16
C PRO A 117 29.56 2.10 8.03
N LEU A 118 28.35 1.62 8.38
CA LEU A 118 28.00 0.21 8.26
C LEU A 118 27.38 -0.13 6.90
N CYS A 119 26.54 0.73 6.32
CA CYS A 119 25.80 0.37 5.11
C CYS A 119 25.88 1.39 3.97
N GLY A 120 26.48 2.56 4.22
CA GLY A 120 26.65 3.65 3.24
C GLY A 120 25.45 4.56 3.07
N LYS A 121 24.28 4.25 3.66
CA LYS A 121 23.06 5.06 3.52
C LYS A 121 23.11 6.31 4.40
N THR A 122 22.49 7.41 3.96
CA THR A 122 22.46 8.72 4.65
C THR A 122 21.13 9.00 5.36
N ASN A 123 20.22 8.03 5.42
CA ASN A 123 18.86 8.20 5.95
C ASN A 123 18.70 7.75 7.42
N HIS A 124 19.79 7.47 8.13
CA HIS A 124 19.79 7.11 9.55
C HIS A 124 21.14 7.39 10.20
N LYS A 125 21.17 7.44 11.55
CA LYS A 125 22.41 7.47 12.33
C LYS A 125 22.96 6.05 12.48
N ARG A 126 24.27 5.90 12.73
CA ARG A 126 24.93 4.60 12.96
C ARG A 126 24.17 3.68 13.93
N SER A 127 23.65 4.24 15.02
CA SER A 127 22.93 3.49 16.07
C SER A 127 21.62 2.86 15.59
N ASP A 128 20.97 3.49 14.61
CA ASP A 128 19.69 3.08 14.02
C ASP A 128 19.89 2.21 12.77
N CYS A 129 21.13 1.77 12.50
CA CYS A 129 21.41 0.96 11.33
C CYS A 129 20.83 -0.45 11.48
N PHE A 130 19.95 -0.81 10.56
CA PHE A 130 19.41 -2.17 10.45
C PHE A 130 20.52 -3.23 10.33
N HIS A 131 21.63 -2.88 9.68
CA HIS A 131 22.76 -3.76 9.44
C HIS A 131 23.83 -3.72 10.53
N LYS A 132 23.47 -3.30 11.76
CA LYS A 132 24.40 -3.15 12.89
C LYS A 132 25.13 -4.42 13.32
N GLU A 133 24.54 -5.58 13.06
CA GLU A 133 25.12 -6.90 13.37
C GLU A 133 25.45 -7.72 12.10
N SER A 134 25.32 -7.11 10.92
CA SER A 134 25.63 -7.78 9.66
C SER A 134 27.13 -7.97 9.49
N THR A 135 27.53 -9.15 9.01
CA THR A 135 28.93 -9.46 8.70
C THR A 135 29.21 -9.12 7.24
N CYS A 136 30.33 -8.45 6.97
CA CYS A 136 30.76 -8.15 5.61
C CYS A 136 31.06 -9.44 4.86
N ASN A 137 30.44 -9.66 3.71
CA ASN A 137 30.70 -10.85 2.89
C ASN A 137 32.07 -10.83 2.17
N HIS A 138 32.76 -9.69 2.16
CA HIS A 138 34.07 -9.55 1.51
C HIS A 138 35.24 -9.75 2.48
N CYS A 139 35.18 -9.18 3.68
CA CYS A 139 36.28 -9.25 4.67
C CYS A 139 35.89 -9.93 5.99
N HIS A 140 34.65 -10.42 6.11
CA HIS A 140 34.11 -11.14 7.26
C HIS A 140 34.10 -10.38 8.60
N LYS A 141 34.18 -9.04 8.58
CA LYS A 141 34.06 -8.17 9.78
C LYS A 141 32.62 -7.69 10.00
N LYS A 142 32.19 -7.56 11.27
CA LYS A 142 30.85 -7.05 11.66
C LYS A 142 30.71 -5.52 11.69
N THR A 143 31.70 -4.81 11.17
CA THR A 143 31.76 -3.34 11.29
C THR A 143 31.19 -2.63 10.07
N HIS A 144 30.84 -3.36 9.00
CA HIS A 144 30.31 -2.84 7.76
C HIS A 144 29.71 -3.93 6.84
N LEU A 145 28.94 -3.49 5.84
CA LEU A 145 28.45 -4.27 4.72
C LEU A 145 29.47 -4.26 3.58
N GLN A 146 29.38 -5.29 2.74
CA GLN A 146 30.18 -5.41 1.53
C GLN A 146 30.13 -4.15 0.64
N THR A 147 29.01 -3.42 0.63
CA THR A 147 28.82 -2.19 -0.15
C THR A 147 29.75 -1.04 0.23
N VAL A 148 30.28 -1.04 1.44
CA VAL A 148 31.21 0.00 1.94
C VAL A 148 32.53 -0.59 2.44
N CYS A 149 32.79 -1.85 2.07
CA CYS A 149 34.08 -2.50 2.34
C CYS A 149 35.19 -1.80 1.56
N ARG A 150 36.33 -1.59 2.20
CA ARG A 150 37.55 -1.03 1.62
C ARG A 150 38.71 -1.98 1.87
#